data_AF-A0A9E1IMI9-F1
#
_entry.id   AF-A0A9E1IMI9-F1
#
_cell.length_a   1.000
_cell.length_b   1.000
_cell.length_c   1.000
_cell.angle_alpha   90.00
_cell.angle_beta   90.00
_cell.angle_gamma   90.00
#
_symmetry.space_group_name_H-M   'P 1'
#
loop_
_entity.id
_entity.type
_entity.pdbx_description
1 polymer ?
#
loop_
_entity_poly.entity_id
_entity_poly.type
_entity_poly.pdbx_seq_one_letter_code
_entity_poly.pdbx_strand_id
1 'polypeptide(L)'
;MGLLDNLLSLIGLGPTVPMRDLAMGDPQAKQFVSEVQRANFSGVDAVVSQMKDGAWDDRDFLLEVVAEVALAKLPAADQIFDAWCKNQPTSSVAHLLKARHAMLSAWQARGGGTSDTVGDEGERLFGERLQVAEQAFLQAADLEPQDPTPWAHMIHVRMCGLGGDVNLGLGLFGEVTQRDPLHRSGHMQLIAGLAHKWSGAGHEPMFQFARNVVATAPEGSDVAMTIAMAHVERWVWDYLFKEDEAAAELYLQDSKNQA
;
A
#
# COMPACT_ATOMS: atom_id res chain seq x y z
N MET A 1 7.34 2.16 2.51
CA MET A 1 7.47 1.00 3.42
C MET A 1 6.15 0.28 3.42
N GLY A 2 6.17 -1.04 3.25
CA GLY A 2 5.00 -1.86 3.54
C GLY A 2 4.61 -1.73 5.02
N LEU A 3 3.35 -2.05 5.34
CA LEU A 3 2.84 -1.99 6.71
C LEU A 3 3.71 -2.81 7.67
N LEU A 4 4.17 -4.00 7.25
CA LEU A 4 5.05 -4.85 8.08
C LEU A 4 6.39 -4.20 8.38
N ASP A 5 6.97 -3.41 7.46
CA ASP A 5 8.22 -2.71 7.71
C ASP A 5 8.02 -1.55 8.70
N ASN A 6 6.89 -0.86 8.59
CA ASN A 6 6.49 0.14 9.58
C ASN A 6 6.23 -0.53 10.95
N LEU A 7 5.51 -1.65 11.00
CA LEU A 7 5.30 -2.42 12.23
C LEU A 7 6.63 -2.86 12.82
N LEU A 8 7.52 -3.49 12.05
CA LEU A 8 8.84 -3.94 12.49
C LEU A 8 9.72 -2.79 12.99
N SER A 9 9.61 -1.60 12.39
CA SER A 9 10.29 -0.40 12.87
C SER A 9 9.74 0.14 14.20
N LEU A 10 8.48 -0.18 14.54
CA LEU A 10 7.81 0.22 15.77
C LEU A 10 8.04 -0.77 16.93
N ILE A 11 8.37 -2.04 16.68
CA ILE A 11 8.53 -3.09 17.73
C ILE A 11 9.89 -3.03 18.46
N GLY A 12 10.70 -1.99 18.27
CA GLY A 12 11.92 -1.78 19.06
C GLY A 12 12.95 -2.92 18.97
N LEU A 13 12.95 -3.72 17.91
CA LEU A 13 14.09 -4.57 17.60
C LEU A 13 15.27 -3.61 17.36
N GLY A 14 16.34 -3.76 18.14
CA GLY A 14 17.52 -2.88 18.10
C GLY A 14 18.21 -2.81 16.72
N PRO A 15 19.52 -2.53 16.63
CA PRO A 15 20.17 -2.12 15.38
C PRO A 15 20.16 -3.16 14.22
N THR A 16 19.58 -4.34 14.42
CA THR A 16 19.38 -5.36 13.40
C THR A 16 17.90 -5.68 13.25
N VAL A 17 17.16 -4.83 12.55
CA VAL A 17 15.85 -5.20 12.01
C VAL A 17 16.07 -6.37 11.05
N PRO A 18 15.43 -7.53 11.25
CA PRO A 18 15.56 -8.66 10.33
C PRO A 18 15.21 -8.22 8.90
N MET A 19 16.10 -8.47 7.95
CA MET A 19 15.84 -8.13 6.55
C MET A 19 14.83 -9.12 5.98
N ARG A 20 13.62 -8.65 5.68
CA ARG A 20 12.57 -9.44 5.02
C ARG A 20 13.01 -9.79 3.60
N ASP A 21 12.80 -11.05 3.20
CA ASP A 21 12.83 -11.42 1.78
C ASP A 21 11.61 -10.78 1.10
N LEU A 22 11.80 -9.68 0.37
CA LEU A 22 10.72 -9.01 -0.35
C LEU A 22 10.03 -9.93 -1.35
N ALA A 23 10.75 -10.89 -1.92
CA ALA A 23 10.18 -11.86 -2.83
C ALA A 23 9.32 -12.92 -2.15
N MET A 24 9.32 -13.00 -0.81
CA MET A 24 8.52 -13.97 -0.04
C MET A 24 8.68 -15.42 -0.53
N GLY A 25 9.86 -15.76 -1.05
CA GLY A 25 10.12 -17.06 -1.66
C GLY A 25 9.81 -17.19 -3.15
N ASP A 26 9.00 -16.30 -3.73
CA ASP A 26 8.54 -16.35 -5.12
C ASP A 26 9.70 -16.23 -6.14
N PRO A 27 9.82 -17.18 -7.10
CA PRO A 27 10.93 -17.20 -8.03
C PRO A 27 10.89 -16.03 -9.04
N GLN A 28 9.71 -15.58 -9.46
CA GLN A 28 9.57 -14.47 -10.40
C GLN A 28 9.95 -13.14 -9.74
N ALA A 29 9.50 -12.93 -8.51
CA ALA A 29 9.88 -11.79 -7.68
C ALA A 29 11.40 -11.76 -7.42
N LYS A 30 12.03 -12.91 -7.12
CA LYS A 30 13.50 -13.01 -6.98
C LYS A 30 14.23 -12.62 -8.26
N GLN A 31 13.73 -13.02 -9.42
CA GLN A 31 14.28 -12.61 -10.70
C GLN A 31 14.19 -11.08 -10.85
N PHE A 32 13.02 -10.49 -10.59
CA PHE A 32 12.84 -9.04 -10.65
C PHE A 32 13.74 -8.28 -9.69
N VAL A 33 13.94 -8.76 -8.46
CA VAL A 33 14.91 -8.17 -7.52
C VAL A 33 16.29 -8.05 -8.19
N SER A 34 16.76 -9.10 -8.88
CA SER A 34 18.05 -9.09 -9.57
C SER A 34 18.07 -8.18 -10.82
N GLU A 35 16.97 -8.06 -11.55
CA GLU A 35 16.86 -7.21 -12.74
C GLU A 35 16.80 -5.72 -12.38
N VAL A 36 15.98 -5.37 -11.39
CA VAL A 36 15.82 -4.00 -10.88
C VAL A 36 17.14 -3.49 -10.32
N GLN A 37 17.92 -4.29 -9.60
CA GLN A 37 19.26 -3.88 -9.13
C GLN A 37 20.24 -3.51 -10.25
N ARG A 38 19.99 -3.97 -11.48
CA ARG A 38 20.75 -3.61 -12.70
C ARG A 38 20.06 -2.53 -13.53
N ALA A 39 19.02 -1.89 -12.99
CA ALA A 39 18.15 -0.95 -13.67
C ALA A 39 17.53 -1.49 -14.97
N ASN A 40 17.29 -2.81 -15.04
CA ASN A 40 16.64 -3.45 -16.17
C ASN A 40 15.17 -3.75 -15.83
N PHE A 41 14.24 -3.13 -16.56
CA PHE A 41 12.80 -3.31 -16.37
C PHE A 41 12.10 -3.97 -17.56
N SER A 42 12.86 -4.35 -18.60
CA SER A 42 12.27 -4.97 -19.79
C SER A 42 11.59 -6.31 -19.49
N GLY A 43 12.19 -7.13 -18.61
CA GLY A 43 11.60 -8.38 -18.12
C GLY A 43 10.36 -8.14 -17.26
N VAL A 44 10.41 -7.12 -16.40
CA VAL A 44 9.26 -6.69 -15.57
C VAL A 44 8.06 -6.33 -16.47
N ASP A 45 8.24 -5.43 -17.43
CA ASP A 45 7.16 -5.03 -18.35
C ASP A 45 6.60 -6.21 -19.13
N ALA A 46 7.48 -7.03 -19.71
CA ALA A 46 7.09 -8.15 -20.57
C ALA A 46 6.25 -9.20 -19.83
N VAL A 47 6.50 -9.42 -18.53
CA VAL A 47 5.75 -10.37 -17.71
C VAL A 47 4.50 -9.72 -17.12
N VAL A 48 4.66 -8.59 -16.43
CA VAL A 48 3.59 -7.93 -15.66
C VAL A 48 2.47 -7.40 -16.57
N SER A 49 2.79 -6.98 -17.81
CA SER A 49 1.78 -6.54 -18.78
C SER A 49 0.82 -7.65 -19.24
N GLN A 50 1.23 -8.92 -19.12
CA GLN A 50 0.42 -10.08 -19.50
C GLN A 50 -0.46 -10.60 -18.36
N MET A 51 -0.22 -10.14 -17.14
CA MET A 51 -0.97 -10.58 -15.96
C MET A 51 -2.26 -9.79 -15.86
N LYS A 52 -3.35 -10.37 -16.34
CA LYS A 52 -4.70 -9.80 -16.34
C LYS A 52 -5.70 -10.84 -15.84
N ASP A 53 -6.94 -10.43 -15.65
CA ASP A 53 -8.11 -11.32 -15.50
C ASP A 53 -7.88 -12.49 -14.54
N GLY A 54 -7.92 -12.20 -13.23
CA GLY A 54 -7.69 -13.17 -12.17
C GLY A 54 -6.23 -13.27 -11.70
N ALA A 55 -5.30 -12.55 -12.34
CA ALA A 55 -3.90 -12.42 -11.92
C ALA A 55 -3.58 -11.02 -11.32
N TRP A 56 -4.59 -10.24 -10.96
CA TRP A 56 -4.39 -8.84 -10.50
C TRP A 56 -3.66 -8.75 -9.16
N ASP A 57 -3.94 -9.66 -8.22
CA ASP A 57 -3.22 -9.69 -6.94
C ASP A 57 -1.75 -10.10 -7.11
N ASP A 58 -1.46 -11.12 -7.94
CA ASP A 58 -0.08 -11.51 -8.26
C ASP A 58 0.67 -10.37 -8.97
N ARG A 59 -0.03 -9.65 -9.86
CA ARG A 59 0.51 -8.49 -10.57
C ARG A 59 0.87 -7.37 -9.59
N ASP A 60 -0.02 -7.04 -8.67
CA ASP A 60 0.22 -6.00 -7.66
C ASP A 60 1.37 -6.41 -6.71
N PHE A 61 1.42 -7.68 -6.30
CA PHE A 61 2.54 -8.21 -5.49
C PHE A 61 3.89 -8.01 -6.20
N LEU A 62 4.01 -8.39 -7.47
CA LEU A 62 5.26 -8.22 -8.22
C LEU A 62 5.63 -6.74 -8.41
N LEU A 63 4.64 -5.88 -8.67
CA LEU A 63 4.83 -4.42 -8.75
C LEU A 63 5.30 -3.82 -7.42
N GLU A 64 4.76 -4.29 -6.29
CA GLU A 64 5.17 -3.89 -4.95
C GLU A 64 6.65 -4.24 -4.72
N VAL A 65 7.07 -5.47 -5.01
CA VAL A 65 8.47 -5.89 -4.89
C VAL A 65 9.39 -5.02 -5.73
N VAL A 66 9.04 -4.79 -7.01
CA VAL A 66 9.85 -3.96 -7.91
C VAL A 66 9.98 -2.52 -7.37
N ALA A 67 8.89 -1.92 -6.92
CA ALA A 67 8.90 -0.55 -6.41
C ALA A 67 9.68 -0.41 -5.09
N GLU A 68 9.59 -1.38 -4.18
CA GLU A 68 10.36 -1.39 -2.93
C GLU A 68 11.85 -1.58 -3.18
N VAL A 69 12.24 -2.49 -4.07
CA VAL A 69 13.66 -2.68 -4.45
C VAL A 69 14.19 -1.44 -5.15
N ALA A 70 13.42 -0.84 -6.06
CA ALA A 70 13.83 0.39 -6.75
C ALA A 70 14.05 1.53 -5.75
N LEU A 71 13.12 1.74 -4.81
CA LEU A 71 13.28 2.74 -3.75
C LEU A 71 14.54 2.50 -2.90
N ALA A 72 14.81 1.25 -2.54
CA ALA A 72 15.90 0.92 -1.63
C ALA A 72 17.28 0.85 -2.30
N LYS A 73 17.36 0.51 -3.59
CA LYS A 73 18.61 0.09 -4.25
C LYS A 73 18.96 0.92 -5.48
N LEU A 74 18.02 1.66 -6.08
CA LEU A 74 18.29 2.46 -7.27
C LEU A 74 18.35 3.95 -6.92
N PRO A 75 19.53 4.57 -7.03
CA PRO A 75 19.63 6.02 -7.07
C PRO A 75 18.83 6.58 -8.25
N ALA A 76 18.12 7.68 -8.04
CA ALA A 76 17.33 8.35 -9.08
C ALA A 76 16.27 7.47 -9.76
N ALA A 77 15.65 6.55 -9.00
CA ALA A 77 14.56 5.70 -9.50
C ALA A 77 13.39 6.51 -10.09
N ASP A 78 13.10 7.68 -9.53
CA ASP A 78 12.15 8.66 -10.06
C ASP A 78 12.46 9.04 -11.52
N GLN A 79 13.72 9.41 -11.81
CA GLN A 79 14.15 9.78 -13.16
C GLN A 79 14.12 8.59 -14.13
N ILE A 80 14.41 7.39 -13.64
CA ILE A 80 14.34 6.16 -14.42
C ILE A 80 12.89 5.87 -14.85
N PHE A 81 11.94 5.93 -13.91
CA PHE A 81 10.53 5.71 -14.23
C PHE A 81 9.95 6.82 -15.11
N ASP A 82 10.36 8.07 -14.92
CA ASP A 82 10.00 9.18 -15.81
C ASP A 82 10.51 8.96 -17.24
N ALA A 83 11.78 8.57 -17.39
CA ALA A 83 12.36 8.27 -18.69
C ALA A 83 11.65 7.09 -19.37
N TRP A 84 11.28 6.06 -18.60
CA TRP A 84 10.52 4.93 -19.11
C TRP A 84 9.14 5.35 -19.60
N CYS A 85 8.36 6.08 -18.80
CA CYS A 85 7.05 6.61 -19.22
C CYS A 85 7.17 7.48 -20.48
N LYS A 86 8.24 8.28 -20.60
CA LYS A 86 8.47 9.11 -21.79
C LYS A 86 8.80 8.28 -23.04
N ASN A 87 9.62 7.24 -22.89
CA ASN A 87 10.04 6.39 -24.01
C ASN A 87 8.98 5.37 -24.42
N GLN A 88 8.11 4.97 -23.48
CA GLN A 88 7.04 3.99 -23.68
C GLN A 88 5.72 4.53 -23.08
N PRO A 89 5.13 5.57 -23.68
CA PRO A 89 3.98 6.28 -23.10
C PRO A 89 2.73 5.41 -22.94
N THR A 90 2.65 4.29 -23.66
CA THR A 90 1.52 3.35 -23.62
C THR A 90 1.72 2.18 -22.66
N SER A 91 2.85 2.08 -21.95
CA SER A 91 3.05 1.03 -20.94
C SER A 91 2.32 1.39 -19.65
N SER A 92 1.22 0.71 -19.35
CA SER A 92 0.51 0.86 -18.07
C SER A 92 1.40 0.48 -16.87
N VAL A 93 2.29 -0.51 -17.05
CA VAL A 93 3.25 -0.95 -16.04
C VAL A 93 4.25 0.15 -15.67
N ALA A 94 4.75 0.89 -16.66
CA ALA A 94 5.66 2.03 -16.41
C ALA A 94 5.01 3.10 -15.53
N HIS A 95 3.77 3.46 -15.85
CA HIS A 95 3.01 4.45 -15.07
C HIS A 95 2.65 3.94 -13.67
N LEU A 96 2.30 2.66 -13.52
CA LEU A 96 2.08 2.05 -12.20
C LEU A 96 3.32 2.08 -11.32
N LEU A 97 4.49 1.70 -11.85
CA LEU A 97 5.73 1.72 -11.09
C LEU A 97 6.17 3.14 -10.74
N LYS A 98 5.98 4.10 -11.66
CA LYS A 98 6.14 5.52 -11.36
C LYS A 98 5.24 5.94 -10.19
N ALA A 99 3.96 5.60 -10.23
CA ALA A 99 2.99 5.96 -9.22
C ALA A 99 3.31 5.35 -7.85
N ARG A 100 3.57 4.05 -7.82
CA ARG A 100 3.93 3.30 -6.61
C ARG A 100 5.24 3.81 -6.01
N HIS A 101 6.25 4.07 -6.84
CA HIS A 101 7.51 4.66 -6.38
C HIS A 101 7.29 6.06 -5.79
N ALA A 102 6.54 6.93 -6.48
CA ALA A 102 6.23 8.27 -5.98
C ALA A 102 5.50 8.22 -4.62
N MET A 103 4.51 7.35 -4.48
CA MET A 103 3.82 7.15 -3.20
C MET A 103 4.78 6.66 -2.10
N LEU A 104 5.60 5.63 -2.35
CA LEU A 104 6.54 5.13 -1.35
C LEU A 104 7.60 6.17 -0.97
N SER A 105 8.10 6.92 -1.95
CA SER A 105 9.03 8.04 -1.75
C SER A 105 8.39 9.20 -0.98
N ALA A 106 7.08 9.43 -1.13
CA ALA A 106 6.34 10.39 -0.30
C ALA A 106 6.40 9.98 1.17
N TRP A 107 6.01 8.75 1.48
CA TRP A 107 6.03 8.23 2.85
C TRP A 107 7.45 8.22 3.46
N GLN A 108 8.47 7.94 2.66
CA GLN A 108 9.87 8.03 3.11
C GLN A 108 10.27 9.47 3.48
N ALA A 109 9.83 10.47 2.72
CA ALA A 109 10.13 11.88 3.03
C ALA A 109 9.36 12.39 4.27
N ARG A 110 8.10 11.98 4.42
CA ARG A 110 7.28 12.31 5.59
C ARG A 110 7.88 11.70 6.87
N GLY A 111 8.42 10.49 6.78
CA GLY A 111 8.85 9.70 7.92
C GLY A 111 7.68 9.01 8.65
N GLY A 112 8.03 8.20 9.66
CA GLY A 112 7.08 7.39 10.42
C GLY A 112 6.41 8.09 11.61
N GLY A 113 6.73 9.36 11.85
CA GLY A 113 6.19 10.13 12.97
C GLY A 113 4.75 10.63 12.77
N THR A 114 4.17 11.16 13.84
CA THR A 114 2.89 11.87 13.84
C THR A 114 3.03 13.25 13.20
N SER A 115 1.93 13.89 12.80
CA SER A 115 1.95 15.14 12.01
C SER A 115 2.70 16.29 12.68
N ASP A 116 2.73 16.33 14.01
CA ASP A 116 3.46 17.30 14.83
C ASP A 116 4.99 17.09 14.84
N THR A 117 5.47 15.96 14.33
CA THR A 117 6.91 15.62 14.25
C THR A 117 7.49 15.72 12.84
N VAL A 118 6.64 15.94 11.83
CA VAL A 118 7.05 16.09 10.43
C VAL A 118 7.53 17.52 10.21
N GLY A 119 8.77 17.69 9.74
CA GLY A 119 9.30 19.02 9.39
C GLY A 119 8.74 19.54 8.05
N ASP A 120 8.79 20.86 7.86
CA ASP A 120 8.24 21.56 6.68
C ASP A 120 8.65 20.95 5.33
N GLU A 121 9.93 20.56 5.19
CA GLU A 121 10.43 19.95 3.96
C GLU A 121 9.86 18.54 3.74
N GLY A 122 9.68 17.77 4.81
CA GLY A 122 9.06 16.44 4.75
C GLY A 122 7.58 16.53 4.36
N GLU A 123 6.85 17.50 4.91
CA GLU A 123 5.45 17.78 4.55
C GLU A 123 5.32 18.22 3.08
N ARG A 124 6.17 19.16 2.63
CA ARG A 124 6.20 19.63 1.25
C ARG A 124 6.45 18.48 0.27
N LEU A 125 7.51 17.70 0.49
CA LEU A 125 7.86 16.56 -0.36
C LEU A 125 6.79 15.46 -0.33
N PHE A 126 6.12 15.26 0.80
CA PHE A 126 5.01 14.31 0.92
C PHE A 126 3.87 14.68 -0.03
N GLY A 127 3.38 15.93 0.06
CA GLY A 127 2.30 16.41 -0.80
C GLY A 127 2.66 16.37 -2.29
N GLU A 128 3.82 16.88 -2.67
CA GLU A 128 4.28 16.91 -4.07
C GLU A 128 4.37 15.50 -4.67
N ARG A 129 4.96 14.55 -3.95
CA ARG A 129 5.13 13.18 -4.43
C ARG A 129 3.82 12.40 -4.48
N LEU A 130 2.88 12.66 -3.57
CA LEU A 130 1.54 12.07 -3.63
C LEU A 130 0.73 12.60 -4.81
N GLN A 131 0.88 13.88 -5.19
CA GLN A 131 0.27 14.40 -6.41
C GLN A 131 0.84 13.73 -7.65
N VAL A 132 2.16 13.49 -7.70
CA VAL A 132 2.78 12.70 -8.79
C VAL A 132 2.22 11.28 -8.82
N ALA A 133 2.05 10.63 -7.66
CA ALA A 133 1.49 9.30 -7.56
C ALA A 133 0.05 9.23 -8.09
N GLU A 134 -0.81 10.15 -7.65
CA GLU A 134 -2.19 10.27 -8.12
C GLU A 134 -2.27 10.39 -9.65
N GLN A 135 -1.51 11.32 -10.23
CA GLN A 135 -1.54 11.53 -11.69
C GLN A 135 -1.06 10.29 -12.45
N ALA A 136 0.01 9.64 -11.98
CA ALA A 136 0.52 8.42 -12.63
C ALA A 136 -0.43 7.22 -12.46
N PHE A 137 -1.14 7.09 -11.33
CA PHE A 137 -2.18 6.08 -11.17
C PHE A 137 -3.36 6.33 -12.12
N LEU A 138 -3.79 7.59 -12.31
CA LEU A 138 -4.82 7.91 -13.31
C LEU A 138 -4.37 7.53 -14.73
N GLN A 139 -3.13 7.87 -15.12
CA GLN A 139 -2.59 7.46 -16.42
C GLN A 139 -2.54 5.93 -16.58
N ALA A 140 -2.14 5.20 -15.54
CA ALA A 140 -2.17 3.74 -15.56
C ALA A 140 -3.59 3.18 -15.73
N ALA A 141 -4.57 3.74 -15.02
CA ALA A 141 -5.98 3.34 -15.12
C ALA A 141 -6.57 3.63 -16.51
N ASP A 142 -6.19 4.74 -17.14
CA ASP A 142 -6.62 5.08 -18.51
C ASP A 142 -6.04 4.09 -19.54
N LEU A 143 -4.78 3.66 -19.34
CA LEU A 143 -4.09 2.72 -20.24
C LEU A 143 -4.55 1.27 -20.07
N GLU A 144 -4.90 0.86 -18.84
CA GLU A 144 -5.45 -0.47 -18.56
C GLU A 144 -6.75 -0.35 -17.72
N PRO A 145 -7.90 -0.09 -18.35
CA PRO A 145 -9.13 0.19 -17.62
C PRO A 145 -9.68 -0.95 -16.77
N GLN A 146 -9.24 -2.19 -16.99
CA GLN A 146 -9.69 -3.36 -16.21
C GLN A 146 -8.84 -3.60 -14.95
N ASP A 147 -7.73 -2.89 -14.80
CA ASP A 147 -6.81 -3.08 -13.70
C ASP A 147 -7.35 -2.42 -12.40
N PRO A 148 -7.57 -3.18 -11.31
CA PRO A 148 -8.01 -2.63 -10.04
C PRO A 148 -6.89 -1.90 -9.29
N THR A 149 -5.63 -2.18 -9.61
CA THR A 149 -4.44 -1.77 -8.85
C THR A 149 -4.31 -0.25 -8.70
N PRO A 150 -4.49 0.58 -9.76
CA PRO A 150 -4.40 2.03 -9.61
C PRO A 150 -5.41 2.57 -8.59
N TRP A 151 -6.65 2.08 -8.63
CA TRP A 151 -7.73 2.49 -7.74
C TRP A 151 -7.47 2.05 -6.30
N ALA A 152 -6.96 0.83 -6.11
CA ALA A 152 -6.60 0.31 -4.80
C ALA A 152 -5.58 1.19 -4.08
N HIS A 153 -4.49 1.56 -4.74
CA HIS A 153 -3.47 2.43 -4.14
C HIS A 153 -3.90 3.90 -4.10
N MET A 154 -4.83 4.33 -4.98
CA MET A 154 -5.45 5.66 -4.90
C MET A 154 -6.19 5.88 -3.58
N ILE A 155 -6.84 4.84 -3.03
CA ILE A 155 -7.49 4.90 -1.71
C ILE A 155 -6.48 5.38 -0.66
N HIS A 156 -5.28 4.78 -0.66
CA HIS A 156 -4.23 5.12 0.29
C HIS A 156 -3.69 6.54 0.08
N VAL A 157 -3.38 6.91 -1.17
CA VAL A 157 -2.92 8.27 -1.53
C VAL A 157 -3.92 9.32 -1.06
N ARG A 158 -5.21 9.10 -1.32
CA ARG A 158 -6.25 10.08 -1.04
C ARG A 158 -6.60 10.12 0.44
N MET A 159 -6.94 9.00 1.05
CA MET A 159 -7.46 8.97 2.43
C MET A 159 -6.37 9.20 3.46
N CYS A 160 -5.23 8.51 3.34
CA CYS A 160 -4.15 8.60 4.34
C CYS A 160 -3.13 9.68 4.01
N GLY A 161 -3.09 10.15 2.77
CA GLY A 161 -2.12 11.15 2.32
C GLY A 161 -2.70 12.54 2.15
N LEU A 162 -3.67 12.67 1.24
CA LEU A 162 -4.22 13.96 0.79
C LEU A 162 -5.53 14.37 1.49
N GLY A 163 -5.91 13.70 2.58
CA GLY A 163 -7.05 14.08 3.43
C GLY A 163 -8.43 13.86 2.80
N GLY A 164 -8.57 12.90 1.88
CA GLY A 164 -9.85 12.48 1.31
C GLY A 164 -10.78 11.87 2.36
N ASP A 165 -12.08 12.15 2.27
CA ASP A 165 -13.07 11.63 3.21
C ASP A 165 -13.45 10.17 2.94
N VAL A 166 -14.26 9.59 3.84
CA VAL A 166 -14.75 8.20 3.73
C VAL A 166 -15.56 7.99 2.46
N ASN A 167 -16.35 8.97 2.02
CA ASN A 167 -17.18 8.83 0.82
C ASN A 167 -16.32 8.70 -0.44
N LEU A 168 -15.28 9.52 -0.57
CA LEU A 168 -14.29 9.41 -1.63
C LEU A 168 -13.63 8.01 -1.60
N GLY A 169 -13.21 7.55 -0.43
CA GLY A 169 -12.62 6.23 -0.23
C GLY A 169 -13.51 5.09 -0.71
N LEU A 170 -14.79 5.12 -0.33
CA LEU A 170 -15.79 4.13 -0.75
C LEU A 170 -16.05 4.20 -2.27
N GLY A 171 -16.01 5.38 -2.87
CA GLY A 171 -16.10 5.54 -4.32
C GLY A 171 -14.95 4.86 -5.07
N LEU A 172 -13.71 5.10 -4.62
CA LEU A 172 -12.52 4.44 -5.17
C LEU A 172 -12.54 2.92 -4.95
N PHE A 173 -13.02 2.48 -3.79
CA PHE A 173 -13.21 1.05 -3.51
C PHE A 173 -14.30 0.42 -4.40
N GLY A 174 -15.31 1.19 -4.81
CA GLY A 174 -16.26 0.80 -5.85
C GLY A 174 -15.59 0.51 -7.19
N GLU A 175 -14.64 1.34 -7.61
CA GLU A 175 -13.84 1.10 -8.82
C GLU A 175 -13.01 -0.19 -8.72
N VAL A 176 -12.41 -0.45 -7.54
CA VAL A 176 -11.69 -1.71 -7.28
C VAL A 176 -12.63 -2.90 -7.43
N THR A 177 -13.70 -2.93 -6.64
CA THR A 177 -14.59 -4.10 -6.53
C THR A 177 -15.42 -4.36 -7.78
N GLN A 178 -15.64 -3.34 -8.62
CA GLN A 178 -16.24 -3.51 -9.94
C GLN A 178 -15.34 -4.34 -10.89
N ARG A 179 -14.01 -4.19 -10.76
CA ARG A 179 -13.02 -4.86 -11.62
C ARG A 179 -12.60 -6.21 -11.05
N ASP A 180 -12.32 -6.23 -9.75
CA ASP A 180 -11.93 -7.42 -9.00
C ASP A 180 -12.50 -7.35 -7.56
N PRO A 181 -13.63 -8.05 -7.31
CA PRO A 181 -14.29 -8.06 -6.01
C PRO A 181 -13.46 -8.63 -4.87
N LEU A 182 -12.38 -9.37 -5.15
CA LEU A 182 -11.53 -10.00 -4.14
C LEU A 182 -10.11 -9.41 -4.13
N HIS A 183 -9.88 -8.30 -4.82
CA HIS A 183 -8.56 -7.67 -4.89
C HIS A 183 -8.05 -7.32 -3.49
N ARG A 184 -7.00 -8.02 -3.05
CA ARG A 184 -6.47 -7.96 -1.69
C ARG A 184 -6.06 -6.56 -1.30
N SER A 185 -5.27 -5.89 -2.14
CA SER A 185 -4.72 -4.58 -1.79
C SER A 185 -5.80 -3.52 -1.63
N GLY A 186 -6.83 -3.51 -2.48
CA GLY A 186 -7.93 -2.55 -2.33
C GLY A 186 -8.67 -2.70 -0.99
N HIS A 187 -8.88 -3.93 -0.55
CA HIS A 187 -9.46 -4.20 0.77
C HIS A 187 -8.57 -3.72 1.91
N MET A 188 -7.26 -3.99 1.84
CA MET A 188 -6.32 -3.55 2.88
C MET A 188 -6.19 -2.02 2.93
N GLN A 189 -6.15 -1.34 1.78
CA GLN A 189 -6.05 0.12 1.74
C GLN A 189 -7.33 0.79 2.26
N LEU A 190 -8.51 0.20 2.02
CA LEU A 190 -9.74 0.73 2.60
C LEU A 190 -9.77 0.55 4.13
N ILE A 191 -9.28 -0.58 4.67
CA ILE A 191 -9.13 -0.74 6.13
C ILE A 191 -8.24 0.37 6.70
N ALA A 192 -7.07 0.61 6.10
CA ALA A 192 -6.17 1.68 6.53
C ALA A 192 -6.87 3.04 6.48
N GLY A 193 -7.54 3.39 5.38
CA GLY A 193 -8.25 4.67 5.25
C GLY A 193 -9.39 4.86 6.25
N LEU A 194 -10.09 3.78 6.62
CA LEU A 194 -11.15 3.78 7.64
C LEU A 194 -10.61 3.82 9.08
N ALA A 195 -9.30 3.68 9.28
CA ALA A 195 -8.72 3.75 10.61
C ALA A 195 -8.87 5.15 11.22
N HIS A 196 -9.00 5.19 12.56
CA HIS A 196 -9.26 6.42 13.32
C HIS A 196 -8.17 7.49 13.18
N LYS A 197 -6.91 7.10 12.90
CA LYS A 197 -5.80 8.05 12.69
C LYS A 197 -5.87 8.80 11.35
N TRP A 198 -6.76 8.39 10.46
CA TRP A 198 -6.91 8.95 9.12
C TRP A 198 -8.33 9.51 8.93
N SER A 199 -9.06 9.07 7.91
CA SER A 199 -10.38 9.62 7.56
C SER A 199 -11.53 8.98 8.35
N GLY A 200 -11.26 7.92 9.12
CA GLY A 200 -12.26 7.18 9.88
C GLY A 200 -12.83 7.95 11.07
N ALA A 201 -14.14 7.87 11.27
CA ALA A 201 -14.83 8.47 12.43
C ALA A 201 -14.64 7.67 13.75
N GLY A 202 -13.74 6.69 13.78
CA GLY A 202 -13.49 5.79 14.91
C GLY A 202 -13.15 4.36 14.45
N HIS A 203 -12.92 3.45 15.39
CA HIS A 203 -12.53 2.07 15.05
C HIS A 203 -13.69 1.19 14.59
N GLU A 204 -14.91 1.41 15.07
CA GLU A 204 -16.03 0.49 14.80
C GLU A 204 -16.42 0.39 13.31
N PRO A 205 -16.49 1.48 12.52
CA PRO A 205 -16.76 1.37 11.09
C PRO A 205 -15.73 0.50 10.34
N MET A 206 -14.44 0.61 10.69
CA MET A 206 -13.37 -0.22 10.14
C MET A 206 -13.56 -1.71 10.50
N PHE A 207 -13.86 -2.02 11.77
CA PHE A 207 -14.13 -3.39 12.19
C PHE A 207 -15.40 -3.97 11.58
N GLN A 208 -16.45 -3.16 11.43
CA GLN A 208 -17.69 -3.59 10.80
C GLN A 208 -17.45 -3.95 9.34
N PHE A 209 -16.67 -3.13 8.61
CA PHE A 209 -16.25 -3.46 7.25
C PHE A 209 -15.45 -4.78 7.21
N ALA A 210 -14.42 -4.93 8.06
CA ALA A 210 -13.61 -6.15 8.11
C ALA A 210 -14.45 -7.41 8.41
N ARG A 211 -15.34 -7.34 9.40
CA ARG A 211 -16.25 -8.44 9.76
C ARG A 211 -17.17 -8.82 8.58
N ASN A 212 -17.70 -7.83 7.86
CA ASN A 212 -18.53 -8.08 6.68
C ASN A 212 -17.76 -8.77 5.56
N VAL A 213 -16.52 -8.32 5.29
CA VAL A 213 -15.64 -8.94 4.29
C VAL A 213 -15.39 -10.40 4.65
N VAL A 214 -14.90 -10.68 5.86
CA VAL A 214 -14.60 -12.05 6.32
C VAL A 214 -15.82 -12.97 6.27
N ALA A 215 -17.00 -12.47 6.66
CA ALA A 215 -18.24 -13.27 6.65
C ALA A 215 -18.67 -13.74 5.24
N THR A 216 -18.16 -13.10 4.18
CA THR A 216 -18.50 -13.40 2.79
C THR A 216 -17.31 -13.87 1.95
N ALA A 217 -16.10 -13.84 2.51
CA ALA A 217 -14.88 -14.22 1.81
C ALA A 217 -14.89 -15.72 1.48
N PRO A 218 -14.59 -16.11 0.22
CA PRO A 218 -14.38 -17.52 -0.12
C PRO A 218 -13.22 -18.12 0.69
N GLU A 219 -13.28 -19.42 0.94
CA GLU A 219 -12.18 -20.15 1.58
C GLU A 219 -10.88 -19.94 0.79
N GLY A 220 -9.81 -19.61 1.50
CA GLY A 220 -8.49 -19.32 0.90
C GLY A 220 -8.33 -17.92 0.31
N SER A 221 -9.33 -17.04 0.41
CA SER A 221 -9.20 -15.66 -0.08
C SER A 221 -8.41 -14.77 0.87
N ASP A 222 -7.45 -14.02 0.33
CA ASP A 222 -6.61 -13.11 1.10
C ASP A 222 -7.36 -11.92 1.70
N VAL A 223 -8.56 -11.58 1.21
CA VAL A 223 -9.38 -10.50 1.80
C VAL A 223 -9.84 -10.85 3.22
N ALA A 224 -9.80 -12.12 3.61
CA ALA A 224 -10.04 -12.53 4.99
C ALA A 224 -9.04 -11.92 5.98
N MET A 225 -7.84 -11.54 5.51
CA MET A 225 -6.82 -10.88 6.33
C MET A 225 -7.21 -9.45 6.77
N THR A 226 -8.31 -8.89 6.24
CA THR A 226 -8.80 -7.56 6.63
C THR A 226 -9.11 -7.44 8.12
N ILE A 227 -9.54 -8.51 8.78
CA ILE A 227 -9.79 -8.47 10.23
C ILE A 227 -8.49 -8.35 11.02
N ALA A 228 -7.46 -9.12 10.65
CA ALA A 228 -6.13 -8.99 11.24
C ALA A 228 -5.59 -7.57 11.01
N MET A 229 -5.78 -7.04 9.79
CA MET A 229 -5.41 -5.67 9.45
C MET A 229 -6.10 -4.62 10.32
N ALA A 230 -7.42 -4.77 10.57
CA ALA A 230 -8.17 -3.88 11.44
C ALA A 230 -7.62 -3.88 12.89
N HIS A 231 -7.26 -5.06 13.39
CA HIS A 231 -6.64 -5.18 14.72
C HIS A 231 -5.27 -4.50 14.79
N VAL A 232 -4.45 -4.66 13.75
CA VAL A 232 -3.16 -3.99 13.62
C VAL A 232 -3.33 -2.47 13.60
N GLU A 233 -4.28 -1.95 12.82
CA GLU A 233 -4.54 -0.50 12.76
C GLU A 233 -4.98 0.09 14.10
N ARG A 234 -5.82 -0.64 14.85
CA ARG A 234 -6.18 -0.24 16.22
C ARG A 234 -4.96 -0.26 17.15
N TRP A 235 -4.14 -1.32 17.10
CA TRP A 235 -2.92 -1.40 17.90
C TRP A 235 -1.95 -0.27 17.59
N VAL A 236 -1.73 0.08 16.31
CA VAL A 236 -0.89 1.21 15.92
C VAL A 236 -1.43 2.53 16.47
N TRP A 237 -2.75 2.74 16.44
CA TRP A 237 -3.35 3.93 17.05
C TRP A 237 -3.11 3.97 18.56
N ASP A 238 -3.32 2.86 19.28
CA ASP A 238 -3.08 2.80 20.72
C ASP A 238 -1.60 3.06 21.05
N TYR A 239 -0.66 2.48 20.29
CA TYR A 239 0.78 2.70 20.43
C TYR A 239 1.17 4.17 20.21
N LEU A 240 0.64 4.80 19.17
CA LEU A 240 1.01 6.18 18.82
C LEU A 240 0.36 7.24 19.71
N PHE A 241 -0.84 6.99 20.24
CA PHE A 241 -1.66 8.05 20.83
C PHE A 241 -2.14 7.81 22.26
N LYS A 242 -2.04 6.59 22.82
CA LYS A 242 -2.50 6.35 24.20
C LYS A 242 -1.43 6.38 25.28
N GLU A 243 -0.15 6.20 24.95
CA GLU A 243 0.95 6.06 25.94
C GLU A 243 0.61 5.14 27.14
N ASP A 244 -0.33 4.21 26.98
CA ASP A 244 -0.90 3.39 28.05
C ASP A 244 -0.81 1.92 27.68
N GLU A 245 0.31 1.33 28.10
CA GLU A 245 0.65 -0.08 27.90
C GLU A 245 -0.40 -1.02 28.54
N ALA A 246 -1.01 -0.61 29.65
CA ALA A 246 -2.06 -1.39 30.32
C ALA A 246 -3.37 -1.40 29.52
N ALA A 247 -3.71 -0.29 28.85
CA ALA A 247 -4.84 -0.23 27.94
C ALA A 247 -4.63 -1.11 26.69
N ALA A 248 -3.38 -1.19 26.19
CA ALA A 248 -3.02 -2.09 25.09
C ALA A 248 -3.10 -3.58 25.49
N GLU A 249 -2.66 -3.94 26.71
CA GLU A 249 -2.80 -5.30 27.25
C GLU A 249 -4.27 -5.71 27.45
N LEU A 250 -5.11 -4.82 27.98
CA LEU A 250 -6.55 -5.07 28.14
C LEU A 250 -7.25 -5.26 26.80
N TYR A 251 -6.84 -4.54 25.75
CA TYR A 251 -7.38 -4.71 24.40
C TYR A 251 -7.17 -6.14 23.86
N LEU A 252 -5.97 -6.70 24.05
CA LEU A 252 -5.65 -8.07 23.64
C LEU A 252 -6.45 -9.14 24.42
N GLN A 253 -6.89 -8.83 25.65
CA GLN A 253 -7.64 -9.74 26.52
C GLN A 253 -9.16 -9.64 26.36
N ASP A 254 -9.67 -8.60 25.70
CA ASP A 254 -11.10 -8.41 25.50
C ASP A 254 -11.65 -9.39 24.45
N SER A 255 -12.57 -10.25 24.90
CA SER A 255 -13.27 -11.27 24.10
C SER A 255 -13.91 -10.76 22.80
N LYS A 256 -14.27 -9.46 22.73
CA LYS A 256 -14.81 -8.86 21.51
C LYS A 256 -13.76 -8.68 20.41
N ASN A 257 -12.48 -8.74 20.77
CA ASN A 257 -11.35 -8.58 19.86
C ASN A 257 -10.67 -9.93 19.54
N GLN A 258 -11.17 -11.05 20.08
CA GLN A 258 -10.63 -12.40 19.86
C GLN A 258 -11.47 -13.22 18.86
N ALA A 259 -12.03 -12.56 17.84
CA ALA A 259 -12.82 -13.23 16.82
C ALA A 259 -11.96 -14.07 15.87
#